data_AF-A0A957WZF3-F1
#
_entry.id   AF-A0A957WZF3-F1
#
_cell.length_a   1.000
_cell.length_b   1.000
_cell.length_c   1.000
_cell.angle_alpha   90.00
_cell.angle_beta   90.00
_cell.angle_gamma   90.00
#
_symmetry.space_group_name_H-M   'P 1'
#
loop_
_entity.id
_entity.type
_entity.pdbx_description
1 polymer ?
#
loop_
_entity_poly.entity_id
_entity_poly.type
_entity_poly.pdbx_seq_one_letter_code
_entity_poly.pdbx_strand_id
1 'polypeptide(L)'
;LEVYLPTGDPAYDGYTKLLGGPSYPFHGRFNPGDGIGVGYEDLKCIEAFHFLRSIVEKQQYEPSFRSARCLAEVQAAMMRSWESGQWEQITEIGP
;
A
#
# COMPACT_ATOMS: atom_id res chain seq x y z
N LEU A 1 5.20 7.61 11.97
CA LEU A 1 4.10 7.01 12.77
C LEU A 1 4.47 7.18 14.24
N GLU A 2 3.55 7.58 15.10
CA GLU A 2 3.77 7.52 16.55
C GLU A 2 3.13 6.25 17.10
N VAL A 3 3.87 5.49 17.89
CA VAL A 3 3.42 4.22 18.47
C VAL A 3 3.62 4.28 19.97
N TYR A 4 2.61 3.88 20.73
CA TYR A 4 2.75 3.67 22.17
C TYR A 4 3.41 2.33 22.42
N LEU A 5 4.52 2.32 23.16
CA LEU A 5 5.26 1.12 23.53
C LEU A 5 5.09 0.81 25.02
N PRO A 6 4.27 -0.18 25.39
CA PRO A 6 4.23 -0.69 26.75
C PRO A 6 5.45 -1.60 26.98
N THR A 7 6.33 -1.18 27.86
CA THR A 7 7.56 -1.86 28.26
C THR A 7 7.36 -2.79 29.47
N GLY A 8 6.21 -2.67 30.15
CA GLY A 8 5.88 -3.41 31.37
C GLY A 8 6.33 -2.71 32.67
N ASP A 9 7.07 -1.61 32.54
CA ASP A 9 7.33 -0.66 33.63
C ASP A 9 6.65 0.68 33.26
N PRO A 10 5.59 1.09 33.97
CA PRO A 10 4.84 2.31 33.66
C PRO A 10 5.68 3.59 33.60
N ALA A 11 6.87 3.60 34.21
CA ALA A 11 7.77 4.75 34.16
C ALA A 11 8.44 4.94 32.78
N TYR A 12 8.54 3.87 31.98
CA TYR A 12 9.15 3.89 30.65
C TYR A 12 8.16 3.69 29.51
N ASP A 13 6.88 3.49 29.83
CA ASP A 13 5.82 3.42 28.84
C ASP A 13 5.58 4.80 28.21
N GLY A 14 5.48 4.85 26.89
CA GLY A 14 5.30 6.13 26.20
C GLY A 14 5.20 6.02 24.69
N TYR A 15 4.97 7.17 24.05
CA TYR A 15 4.97 7.27 22.60
C TYR A 15 6.39 7.40 22.06
N THR A 16 6.66 6.67 20.99
CA THR A 16 7.88 6.84 20.19
C THR A 16 7.53 7.10 18.73
N LYS A 17 8.40 7.84 18.04
CA LYS A 17 8.26 8.11 16.61
C LYS A 17 9.01 7.06 15.80
N LEU A 18 8.27 6.29 15.02
CA LEU A 18 8.81 5.45 13.96
C LEU A 18 8.99 6.28 12.68
N LEU A 19 10.23 6.36 12.24
CA LEU A 19 10.63 6.99 10.97
C LEU A 19 10.58 5.96 9.84
N GLY A 20 10.21 6.41 8.64
CA GLY A 20 10.50 5.68 7.41
C GLY A 20 12.00 5.71 7.12
N GLY A 21 12.54 4.70 6.44
CA GLY A 21 13.98 4.61 6.24
C GLY A 21 14.43 3.39 5.43
N PRO A 22 15.75 3.19 5.30
CA PRO A 22 16.34 2.14 4.46
C PRO A 22 15.95 0.70 4.84
N SER A 23 15.46 0.49 6.06
CA SER A 23 14.96 -0.80 6.54
C SER A 23 13.68 -1.27 5.82
N TYR A 24 12.92 -0.34 5.23
CA TYR A 24 11.72 -0.67 4.45
C TYR A 24 12.09 -1.08 3.02
N PRO A 25 11.33 -1.99 2.39
CA PRO A 25 11.61 -2.46 1.03
C PRO A 25 11.82 -1.30 0.05
N PHE A 26 12.86 -1.43 -0.77
CA PHE A 26 13.27 -0.48 -1.81
C PHE A 26 13.72 0.91 -1.35
N HIS A 27 13.40 1.37 -0.15
CA HIS A 27 13.74 2.71 0.33
C HIS A 27 15.24 3.03 0.24
N GLY A 28 16.09 2.10 0.73
CA GLY A 28 17.55 2.27 0.74
C GLY A 28 18.19 2.35 -0.66
N ARG A 29 17.43 2.07 -1.73
CA ARG A 29 17.90 2.26 -3.11
C ARG A 29 17.84 3.71 -3.56
N PHE A 30 17.04 4.54 -2.88
CA PHE A 30 16.82 5.94 -3.22
C PHE A 30 17.39 6.87 -2.15
N ASN A 31 17.19 6.53 -0.87
CA ASN A 31 17.66 7.35 0.23
C ASN A 31 18.21 6.50 1.40
N PRO A 32 19.44 6.79 1.89
CA PRO A 32 20.10 6.04 2.96
C PRO A 32 19.81 6.54 4.39
N GLY A 33 19.08 7.65 4.57
CA GLY A 33 18.79 8.24 5.88
C GLY A 33 17.39 7.92 6.42
N ASP A 34 17.27 7.74 7.73
CA ASP A 34 15.97 7.66 8.39
C ASP A 34 15.26 9.03 8.36
N GLY A 35 13.95 9.02 8.21
CA GLY A 35 13.10 10.21 8.21
C GLY A 35 13.10 11.01 6.90
N ILE A 36 13.87 10.59 5.90
CA ILE A 36 13.82 11.18 4.56
C ILE A 36 12.95 10.30 3.67
N GLY A 37 11.87 10.87 3.14
CA GLY A 37 10.88 10.14 2.37
C GLY A 37 11.35 9.70 0.97
N VAL A 38 10.57 8.80 0.38
CA VAL A 38 10.68 8.36 -1.01
C VAL A 38 9.71 9.21 -1.86
N GLY A 39 10.16 9.68 -3.02
CA GLY A 39 9.38 10.52 -3.92
C GLY A 39 8.30 9.75 -4.70
N TYR A 40 7.39 10.46 -5.37
CA TYR A 40 6.38 9.84 -6.24
C TYR A 40 7.04 9.09 -7.41
N GLU A 41 8.08 9.69 -8.00
CA GLU A 41 8.83 9.16 -9.12
C GLU A 41 9.58 7.87 -8.74
N ASP A 42 10.08 7.80 -7.50
CA ASP A 42 10.73 6.60 -6.96
C ASP A 42 9.73 5.44 -6.86
N LEU A 43 8.48 5.71 -6.45
CA LEU A 43 7.41 4.70 -6.45
C LEU A 43 7.15 4.17 -7.87
N LYS A 44 7.19 5.05 -8.88
CA LYS A 44 7.05 4.64 -10.29
C LYS A 44 8.25 3.86 -10.82
N CYS A 45 9.46 4.19 -10.37
CA CYS A 45 10.64 3.40 -10.65
C CYS A 45 10.51 1.97 -10.06
N ILE A 46 10.01 1.84 -8.82
CA ILE A 46 9.75 0.54 -8.18
C ILE A 46 8.67 -0.25 -8.93
N GLU A 47 7.57 0.41 -9.34
CA GLU A 47 6.49 -0.22 -10.12
C GLU A 47 7.01 -0.76 -11.47
N ALA A 48 7.80 0.05 -12.20
CA ALA A 48 8.41 -0.37 -13.46
C ALA A 48 9.39 -1.54 -13.27
N PHE A 49 10.19 -1.53 -12.20
CA PHE A 49 11.08 -2.64 -11.85
C PHE A 49 10.30 -3.95 -11.64
N HIS A 50 9.21 -3.91 -10.88
CA HIS A 50 8.36 -5.08 -10.67
C HIS A 50 7.69 -5.57 -11.96
N PHE A 51 7.24 -4.65 -12.83
CA PHE A 51 6.69 -5.01 -14.13
C PHE A 51 7.73 -5.73 -15.00
N LEU A 52 8.95 -5.18 -15.12
CA LEU A 52 10.02 -5.80 -15.91
C LEU A 52 10.43 -7.17 -15.34
N ARG A 53 10.49 -7.32 -14.01
CA ARG A 53 10.75 -8.61 -13.37
C ARG A 53 9.67 -9.64 -13.68
N SER A 54 8.40 -9.24 -13.67
CA SER A 54 7.28 -10.14 -13.99
C SER A 54 7.41 -10.77 -15.38
N ILE A 55 7.92 -10.00 -16.36
CA ILE A 55 8.21 -10.46 -17.72
C ILE A 55 9.37 -11.46 -17.74
N VAL A 56 10.50 -11.09 -17.11
CA VAL A 56 11.72 -11.92 -17.11
C VAL A 56 11.48 -13.24 -16.40
N GLU A 57 10.77 -13.22 -15.28
CA GLU A 57 10.47 -14.40 -14.46
C GLU A 57 9.27 -15.19 -14.97
N LYS A 58 8.51 -14.66 -15.94
CA LYS A 58 7.26 -15.23 -16.47
C LYS A 58 6.24 -15.52 -15.35
N GLN A 59 6.17 -14.63 -14.36
CA GLN A 59 5.29 -14.73 -13.21
C GLN A 59 4.46 -13.46 -13.09
N GLN A 60 3.14 -13.60 -12.93
CA GLN A 60 2.26 -12.46 -12.67
C GLN A 60 2.53 -11.89 -11.27
N TYR A 61 2.89 -10.61 -11.21
CA TYR A 61 2.99 -9.83 -9.97
C TYR A 61 1.76 -8.94 -9.79
N GLU A 62 1.59 -8.38 -8.60
CA GLU A 62 0.53 -7.39 -8.32
C GLU A 62 1.04 -5.95 -8.51
N PRO A 63 0.16 -4.99 -8.88
CA PRO A 63 -1.25 -5.17 -9.23
C PRO A 63 -1.47 -5.83 -10.60
N SER A 64 -2.43 -6.76 -10.68
CA SER A 64 -2.85 -7.43 -11.91
C SER A 64 -4.18 -6.89 -12.46
N PHE A 65 -4.59 -7.29 -13.68
CA PHE A 65 -5.93 -6.97 -14.18
C PHE A 65 -7.06 -7.58 -13.35
N ARG A 66 -6.82 -8.71 -12.67
CA ARG A 66 -7.77 -9.25 -11.71
C ARG A 66 -8.00 -8.27 -10.56
N SER A 67 -6.92 -7.74 -9.99
CA SER A 67 -7.00 -6.73 -8.92
C SER A 67 -7.63 -5.43 -9.39
N ALA A 68 -7.35 -5.00 -10.63
CA ALA A 68 -8.01 -3.84 -11.23
C ALA A 68 -9.53 -4.03 -11.36
N ARG A 69 -9.98 -5.23 -11.77
CA ARG A 69 -11.42 -5.58 -11.80
C ARG A 69 -12.03 -5.55 -10.39
N CYS A 70 -11.39 -6.19 -9.40
CA CYS A 70 -11.89 -6.16 -8.03
C CYS A 70 -11.99 -4.73 -7.47
N LEU A 71 -11.05 -3.84 -7.80
CA LEU A 71 -11.13 -2.43 -7.45
C LEU A 71 -12.34 -1.74 -8.11
N ALA A 72 -12.58 -2.00 -9.41
CA ALA A 72 -13.73 -1.46 -10.11
C ALA A 72 -15.06 -1.95 -9.51
N GLU A 73 -15.15 -3.23 -9.13
CA GLU A 73 -16.30 -3.84 -8.45
C GLU A 73 -16.63 -3.12 -7.13
N VAL A 74 -15.62 -2.82 -6.32
CA VAL A 74 -15.76 -2.03 -5.09
C VAL A 74 -16.22 -0.61 -5.42
N GLN A 75 -15.62 0.05 -6.41
CA GLN A 75 -15.98 1.42 -6.81
C GLN A 75 -17.45 1.51 -7.27
N ALA A 76 -17.96 0.54 -8.03
CA ALA A 76 -19.36 0.55 -8.42
C ALA A 76 -20.30 0.30 -7.23
N ALA A 77 -19.93 -0.56 -6.28
CA ALA A 77 -20.70 -0.74 -5.05
C ALA A 77 -20.75 0.55 -4.22
N MET A 78 -19.63 1.30 -4.16
CA MET A 78 -19.58 2.62 -3.50
C MET A 78 -20.53 3.63 -4.17
N MET A 79 -20.59 3.64 -5.51
CA MET A 79 -21.51 4.51 -6.25
C MET A 79 -22.98 4.18 -5.93
N ARG A 80 -23.36 2.90 -5.95
CA ARG A 80 -24.72 2.47 -5.56
C ARG A 80 -25.04 2.83 -4.12
N SER A 81 -24.09 2.64 -3.21
CA SER A 81 -24.27 2.91 -1.77
C SER A 81 -24.51 4.40 -1.52
N TRP A 82 -23.82 5.26 -2.27
CA TRP A 82 -24.04 6.70 -2.23
C TRP A 82 -25.47 7.08 -2.67
N GLU A 83 -25.98 6.44 -3.73
CA GLU A 83 -27.33 6.70 -4.24
C GLU A 83 -28.43 6.14 -3.32
N SER A 84 -28.25 4.94 -2.78
CA SER A 84 -29.24 4.26 -1.95
C SER A 84 -29.22 4.71 -0.49
N GLY A 85 -28.09 5.24 0.00
CA GLY A 85 -27.87 5.54 1.40
C GLY A 85 -27.81 4.29 2.29
N GLN A 86 -27.59 3.12 1.70
CA GLN A 86 -27.57 1.82 2.38
C GLN A 86 -26.26 1.07 2.11
N TRP A 87 -26.06 -0.02 2.85
CA TRP A 87 -25.02 -0.99 2.55
C TRP A 87 -25.35 -1.72 1.26
N GLU A 88 -24.38 -1.75 0.33
CA GLU A 88 -24.50 -2.45 -0.94
C GLU A 88 -23.54 -3.65 -0.99
N GLN A 89 -24.01 -4.74 -1.59
CA GLN A 89 -23.13 -5.88 -1.88
C GLN A 89 -22.19 -5.54 -3.03
N ILE A 90 -20.95 -6.02 -2.93
CA ILE A 90 -20.01 -5.98 -4.05
C ILE A 90 -20.42 -7.08 -5.04
N THR A 91 -20.58 -6.69 -6.29
CA THR A 91 -21.03 -7.58 -7.37
C THR A 91 -20.06 -7.50 -8.52
N GLU A 92 -19.92 -8.60 -9.26
CA GLU A 92 -19.11 -8.63 -10.47
C GLU A 92 -19.60 -7.61 -11.51
N ILE A 93 -18.67 -6.92 -12.17
CA ILE A 93 -18.95 -5.98 -13.26
C ILE A 93 -18.43 -6.55 -14.57
N GLY A 94 -19.32 -6.65 -15.57
CA GLY A 94 -19.00 -7.21 -16.88
C GLY A 94 -19.25 -8.72 -16.97
N PRO A 95 -19.06 -9.33 -18.16
CA PRO A 95 -19.08 -10.77 -18.32
C PRO A 95 -17.92 -11.48 -17.60
#